data_AF-A0A7C4ADK8-F1
#
_entry.id   AF-A0A7C4ADK8-F1
#
_cell.length_a   1.000
_cell.length_b   1.000
_cell.length_c   1.000
_cell.angle_alpha   90.00
_cell.angle_beta   90.00
_cell.angle_gamma   90.00
#
_symmetry.space_group_name_H-M   'P 1'
#
loop_
_entity.id
_entity.type
_entity.pdbx_description
1 polymer ?
#
loop_
_entity_poly.entity_id
_entity_poly.type
_entity_poly.pdbx_seq_one_letter_code
_entity_poly.pdbx_strand_id
1 'polypeptide(L)'
;MEQNSSKRVVVRPLVISIAFVVFFQILNQVVPTMVSPAIGDIVRFITNFATILLGGAFFLAFVAANVNGKIPRGIHSKVEIVIIFFLVVGIISMFQPISVEIYGVGFNVLMFALLAFIVWSHLTPKMPSEEEETEAAAQAKRGL
;
A
#
# COMPACT_ATOMS: atom_id res chain seq x y z
N MET A 1 -7.82 28.75 25.05
CA MET A 1 -6.72 27.86 25.49
C MET A 1 -6.62 26.75 24.47
N GLU A 2 -5.53 26.80 23.70
CA GLU A 2 -5.26 26.01 22.51
C GLU A 2 -5.12 24.54 22.88
N GLN A 3 -6.11 23.72 22.53
CA GLN A 3 -6.04 22.28 22.73
C GLN A 3 -5.11 21.74 21.65
N ASN A 4 -3.81 21.70 21.98
CA ASN A 4 -2.78 21.03 21.20
C ASN A 4 -3.09 19.53 21.18
N SER A 5 -4.01 19.16 20.29
CA SER A 5 -4.40 17.78 20.01
C SER A 5 -3.22 17.13 19.32
N SER A 6 -2.27 16.65 20.12
CA SER A 6 -1.20 15.78 19.68
C SER A 6 -1.86 14.55 19.05
N LYS A 7 -2.07 14.61 17.73
CA LYS A 7 -2.58 13.49 16.92
C LYS A 7 -1.58 12.36 17.08
N ARG A 8 -1.86 11.44 18.00
CA ARG A 8 -0.98 10.30 18.27
C ARG A 8 -0.96 9.41 17.03
N VAL A 9 0.18 9.38 16.35
CA VAL A 9 0.46 8.42 15.28
C VAL A 9 0.39 7.02 15.89
N VAL A 10 -0.42 6.14 15.31
CA VAL A 10 -0.55 4.76 15.77
C VAL A 10 0.63 3.98 15.23
N VAL A 11 1.72 3.90 16.00
CA VAL A 11 2.98 3.27 15.59
C VAL A 11 3.04 1.76 15.85
N ARG A 12 2.11 1.22 16.66
CA ARG A 12 2.14 -0.20 17.07
C ARG A 12 2.23 -1.17 15.89
N PRO A 13 1.42 -1.05 14.81
CA PRO A 13 1.50 -1.98 13.69
C PRO A 13 2.84 -1.91 12.96
N LEU A 14 3.45 -0.71 12.87
CA LEU A 14 4.77 -0.54 12.26
C LEU A 14 5.87 -1.22 13.08
N VAL A 15 5.86 -1.04 14.40
CA VAL A 15 6.83 -1.70 15.30
C VAL A 15 6.70 -3.23 15.20
N ILE A 16 5.47 -3.74 15.17
CA ILE A 16 5.21 -5.18 15.00
C ILE A 16 5.71 -5.66 13.63
N SER A 17 5.46 -4.90 12.55
CA SER A 17 5.98 -5.20 11.20
C SER A 17 7.51 -5.34 11.22
N ILE A 18 8.21 -4.33 11.75
CA ILE A 18 9.67 -4.31 11.82
C ILE A 18 10.20 -5.50 12.64
N ALA A 19 9.58 -5.79 13.79
CA ALA A 19 9.98 -6.91 14.63
C ALA A 19 9.86 -8.25 13.89
N PHE A 20 8.75 -8.50 13.19
CA PHE A 20 8.58 -9.71 12.39
C PHE A 20 9.57 -9.80 11.24
N VAL A 21 9.78 -8.70 10.49
CA VAL A 21 10.75 -8.65 9.40
C VAL A 21 12.14 -9.03 9.90
N VAL A 22 12.60 -8.39 10.99
CA VAL A 22 13.91 -8.69 11.58
C VAL A 22 13.98 -10.14 12.06
N PHE A 23 12.95 -10.63 12.76
CA PHE A 23 12.89 -12.01 13.23
C PHE A 23 12.99 -13.03 12.10
N PHE A 24 12.21 -12.88 11.03
CA PHE A 24 12.25 -13.79 9.89
C PHE A 24 13.55 -13.68 9.10
N GLN A 25 14.18 -12.51 9.00
CA GLN A 25 15.48 -12.37 8.36
C GLN A 25 16.61 -13.03 9.18
N ILE A 26 16.54 -12.97 10.51
CA ILE A 26 17.46 -13.73 11.37
C ILE A 26 17.26 -15.23 11.15
N LEU A 27 16.01 -15.73 11.13
CA LEU A 27 15.74 -17.14 10.84
C LEU A 27 16.23 -17.57 9.45
N ASN A 28 16.00 -16.74 8.43
CA ASN A 28 16.46 -16.93 7.06
C ASN A 28 17.98 -17.08 6.95
N GLN A 29 18.73 -16.42 7.84
CA GLN A 29 20.18 -16.47 7.84
C GLN A 29 20.75 -17.59 8.71
N VAL A 30 20.14 -17.84 9.88
CA VAL A 30 20.67 -18.76 10.89
C VAL A 30 20.27 -20.21 10.59
N VAL A 31 18.98 -20.47 10.35
CA VAL A 31 18.46 -21.84 10.24
C VAL A 31 19.07 -22.63 9.08
N PRO A 32 19.26 -22.06 7.87
CA PRO A 32 19.87 -22.80 6.76
C PRO A 32 21.30 -23.28 7.02
N THR A 33 22.00 -22.73 8.01
CA THR A 33 23.35 -23.18 8.38
C THR A 33 23.35 -24.42 9.28
N MET A 34 22.20 -24.78 9.86
CA MET A 34 22.04 -25.89 10.81
C MET A 34 21.32 -27.11 10.23
N VAL A 35 20.84 -27.02 8.99
CA VAL A 35 20.01 -28.05 8.33
C VAL A 35 20.63 -28.50 7.01
N SER A 36 20.08 -29.55 6.40
CA SER A 36 20.52 -29.98 5.06
C SER A 36 20.23 -28.90 4.01
N PRO A 37 21.01 -28.84 2.91
CA PRO A 37 20.84 -27.79 1.88
C PRO A 37 19.40 -27.70 1.34
N ALA A 38 18.77 -28.84 1.06
CA ALA A 38 17.38 -28.88 0.56
C ALA A 38 16.38 -28.28 1.55
N ILE A 39 16.53 -28.53 2.86
CA ILE A 39 15.69 -27.93 3.90
C ILE A 39 16.02 -26.43 4.03
N GLY A 40 17.28 -26.06 3.93
CA GLY A 40 17.74 -24.68 3.96
C GLY A 40 17.07 -23.81 2.90
N ASP A 41 16.97 -24.32 1.66
CA ASP A 41 16.31 -23.60 0.56
C ASP A 41 14.81 -23.41 0.81
N ILE A 42 14.13 -24.44 1.34
CA ILE A 42 12.72 -24.35 1.73
C ILE A 42 12.52 -23.31 2.84
N VAL A 43 13.39 -23.33 3.86
CA VAL A 43 13.35 -22.36 4.95
C VAL A 43 13.50 -20.95 4.40
N ARG A 44 14.49 -20.69 3.54
CA ARG A 44 14.72 -19.38 2.94
C ARG A 44 13.51 -18.88 2.17
N PHE A 45 12.89 -19.75 1.39
CA PHE A 45 11.66 -19.42 0.67
C PHE A 45 10.54 -19.03 1.64
N ILE A 46 10.25 -19.86 2.65
CA ILE A 46 9.17 -19.63 3.62
C ILE A 46 9.41 -18.35 4.41
N THR A 47 10.64 -18.13 4.90
CA THR A 47 10.95 -16.94 5.71
C THR A 47 10.88 -15.65 4.89
N ASN A 48 11.36 -15.66 3.64
CA ASN A 48 11.24 -14.49 2.76
C ASN A 48 9.79 -14.22 2.39
N PHE A 49 9.02 -15.27 2.08
CA PHE A 49 7.60 -15.13 1.78
C PHE A 49 6.81 -14.59 2.99
N ALA A 50 7.04 -15.15 4.18
CA ALA A 50 6.44 -14.68 5.43
C ALA A 50 6.84 -13.22 5.74
N THR A 51 8.10 -12.85 5.50
CA THR A 51 8.59 -11.47 5.67
C THR A 51 7.79 -10.50 4.79
N ILE A 52 7.64 -10.81 3.51
CA ILE A 52 6.95 -9.93 2.56
C ILE A 52 5.47 -9.84 2.91
N LEU A 53 4.80 -10.98 3.16
CA LEU A 53 3.38 -11.01 3.47
C LEU A 53 3.05 -10.30 4.78
N LEU A 54 3.68 -10.70 5.89
CA LEU A 54 3.37 -10.14 7.21
C LEU A 54 3.90 -8.72 7.32
N GLY A 55 5.11 -8.45 6.85
CA GLY A 55 5.70 -7.12 6.82
C GLY A 55 4.80 -6.15 6.06
N GLY A 56 4.37 -6.54 4.85
CA GLY A 56 3.44 -5.78 4.01
C GLY A 56 2.07 -5.58 4.67
N ALA A 57 1.47 -6.62 5.24
CA ALA A 57 0.16 -6.53 5.90
C ALA A 57 0.17 -5.57 7.10
N PHE A 58 1.16 -5.67 7.98
CA PHE A 58 1.28 -4.77 9.12
C PHE A 58 1.66 -3.35 8.71
N PHE A 59 2.44 -3.19 7.64
CA PHE A 59 2.72 -1.88 7.06
C PHE A 59 1.44 -1.23 6.51
N LEU A 60 0.63 -1.96 5.75
CA LEU A 60 -0.68 -1.47 5.29
C LEU A 60 -1.60 -1.13 6.45
N ALA A 61 -1.64 -1.96 7.50
CA ALA A 61 -2.39 -1.67 8.71
C ALA A 61 -1.91 -0.39 9.40
N PHE A 62 -0.60 -0.14 9.44
CA PHE A 62 -0.04 1.12 9.93
C PHE A 62 -0.52 2.31 9.10
N VAL A 63 -0.40 2.25 7.77
CA VAL A 63 -0.83 3.36 6.91
C VAL A 63 -2.33 3.60 7.06
N ALA A 64 -3.14 2.54 6.99
CA ALA A 64 -4.58 2.58 7.16
C ALA A 64 -4.99 3.21 8.50
N ALA A 65 -4.40 2.77 9.63
CA ALA A 65 -4.70 3.32 10.95
C ALA A 65 -4.37 4.82 11.08
N ASN A 66 -3.44 5.33 10.26
CA ASN A 66 -3.00 6.72 10.32
C ASN A 66 -3.63 7.60 9.25
N VAL A 67 -4.20 7.05 8.18
CA VAL A 67 -4.67 7.82 7.02
C VAL A 67 -6.17 7.64 6.74
N ASN A 68 -6.77 6.51 7.13
CA ASN A 68 -8.19 6.23 6.88
C ASN A 68 -9.11 7.32 7.43
N GLY A 69 -10.13 7.66 6.65
CA GLY A 69 -11.13 8.68 6.98
C GLY A 69 -10.60 10.12 6.92
N LYS A 70 -9.33 10.35 6.56
CA LYS A 70 -8.74 11.69 6.48
C LYS A 70 -8.70 12.27 5.07
N ILE A 71 -8.81 11.42 4.04
CA ILE A 71 -8.69 11.81 2.64
C ILE A 71 -10.09 12.09 2.06
N PRO A 72 -10.37 13.29 1.52
CA PRO A 72 -11.61 13.57 0.82
C PRO A 72 -11.83 12.63 -0.37
N ARG A 73 -13.07 12.16 -0.59
CA ARG A 73 -13.41 11.21 -1.67
C ARG A 73 -12.96 11.68 -3.06
N GLY A 74 -13.09 12.98 -3.37
CA GLY A 74 -12.64 13.54 -4.64
C GLY A 74 -11.12 13.45 -4.85
N ILE A 75 -10.32 13.60 -3.79
CA ILE A 75 -8.86 13.43 -3.86
C ILE A 75 -8.51 11.96 -3.99
N HIS A 76 -9.18 11.10 -3.22
CA HIS A 76 -9.02 9.65 -3.29
C HIS A 76 -9.14 9.13 -4.73
N SER A 77 -10.25 9.44 -5.39
CA SER A 77 -10.52 8.98 -6.76
C SER A 77 -9.58 9.60 -7.80
N LYS A 78 -9.16 10.87 -7.62
CA LYS A 78 -8.20 11.52 -8.53
C LYS A 78 -6.81 10.90 -8.47
N VAL A 79 -6.33 10.56 -7.28
CA VAL A 79 -5.04 9.89 -7.14
C VAL A 79 -5.12 8.46 -7.67
N GLU A 80 -6.22 7.76 -7.39
CA GLU A 80 -6.46 6.41 -7.89
C GLU A 80 -6.43 6.33 -9.42
N ILE A 81 -7.11 7.25 -10.13
CA ILE A 81 -7.10 7.27 -11.60
C ILE A 81 -5.70 7.59 -12.17
N VAL A 82 -4.92 8.44 -11.49
CA VAL A 82 -3.53 8.73 -11.89
C VAL A 82 -2.66 7.49 -11.71
N ILE A 83 -2.81 6.76 -10.61
CA ILE A 83 -2.09 5.49 -10.39
C ILE A 83 -2.45 4.48 -11.47
N ILE A 84 -3.74 4.31 -11.79
CA ILE A 84 -4.21 3.41 -12.84
C ILE A 84 -3.65 3.80 -14.21
N PHE A 85 -3.59 5.10 -14.51
CA PHE A 85 -2.95 5.59 -15.73
C PHE A 85 -1.50 5.13 -15.85
N PHE A 86 -0.70 5.27 -14.78
CA PHE A 86 0.69 4.80 -14.79
C PHE A 86 0.82 3.28 -14.87
N LEU A 87 -0.12 2.51 -14.29
CA LEU A 87 -0.16 1.06 -14.50
C LEU A 87 -0.31 0.73 -15.99
N VAL A 88 -1.27 1.36 -16.67
CA VAL A 88 -1.52 1.14 -18.10
C VAL A 88 -0.32 1.57 -18.94
N VAL A 89 0.25 2.75 -18.68
CA VAL A 89 1.45 3.23 -19.37
C VAL A 89 2.63 2.28 -19.16
N GLY A 90 2.84 1.77 -17.94
CA GLY A 90 3.90 0.81 -17.64
C GLY A 90 3.73 -0.50 -18.40
N ILE A 91 2.52 -1.05 -18.44
CA ILE A 91 2.18 -2.24 -19.22
C ILE A 91 2.46 -2.01 -20.71
N ILE A 92 1.93 -0.95 -21.31
CA ILE A 92 2.15 -0.64 -22.73
C ILE A 92 3.64 -0.50 -23.02
N SER A 93 4.39 0.16 -22.15
CA SER A 93 5.84 0.34 -22.31
C SER A 93 6.62 -0.98 -22.24
N MET A 94 6.17 -1.95 -21.45
CA MET A 94 6.79 -3.28 -21.38
C MET A 94 6.46 -4.16 -22.59
N PHE A 95 5.23 -4.07 -23.11
CA PHE A 95 4.72 -4.97 -24.14
C PHE A 95 4.76 -4.38 -25.56
N GLN A 96 5.50 -3.29 -25.76
CA GLN A 96 5.69 -2.71 -27.08
C GLN A 96 6.83 -3.41 -27.87
N PRO A 97 6.70 -3.55 -29.20
CA PRO A 97 7.67 -4.29 -30.02
C PRO A 97 8.85 -3.45 -30.53
N ILE A 98 8.97 -2.18 -30.14
CA ILE A 98 9.88 -1.22 -30.78
C ILE A 98 11.28 -1.24 -30.13
N SER A 99 11.36 -1.22 -28.80
CA SER A 99 12.64 -1.18 -28.09
C SER A 99 12.63 -1.92 -26.75
N VAL A 100 13.66 -2.75 -26.56
CA VAL A 100 13.95 -3.48 -25.32
C VAL A 100 14.38 -2.53 -24.20
N GLU A 101 14.93 -1.36 -24.50
CA GLU A 101 15.34 -0.39 -23.46
C GLU A 101 14.13 0.20 -22.73
N ILE A 102 13.02 0.38 -23.46
CA ILE A 102 11.77 0.90 -22.90
C ILE A 102 11.11 -0.12 -21.97
N TYR A 103 11.42 -1.41 -22.13
CA TYR A 103 10.98 -2.46 -21.21
C TYR A 103 11.43 -2.18 -19.76
N GLY A 104 12.71 -1.83 -19.56
CA GLY A 104 13.25 -1.58 -18.22
C GLY A 104 12.59 -0.37 -17.54
N VAL A 105 12.36 0.70 -18.32
CA VAL A 105 11.63 1.88 -17.84
C VAL A 105 10.18 1.54 -17.53
N GLY A 106 9.49 0.84 -18.44
CA GLY A 106 8.10 0.40 -18.28
C GLY A 106 7.91 -0.49 -17.07
N PHE A 107 8.85 -1.41 -16.82
CA PHE A 107 8.86 -2.27 -15.63
C PHE A 107 8.93 -1.46 -14.34
N ASN A 108 9.85 -0.49 -14.25
CA ASN A 108 9.97 0.36 -13.07
C ASN A 108 8.70 1.19 -12.84
N VAL A 109 8.16 1.82 -13.90
CA VAL A 109 6.90 2.58 -13.83
C VAL A 109 5.76 1.69 -13.31
N LEU A 110 5.60 0.50 -13.90
CA LEU A 110 4.58 -0.46 -13.50
C LEU A 110 4.77 -0.92 -12.05
N MET A 111 6.00 -1.24 -11.65
CA MET A 111 6.33 -1.69 -10.30
C MET A 111 5.96 -0.64 -9.25
N PHE A 112 6.39 0.61 -9.43
CA PHE A 112 6.07 1.67 -8.47
C PHE A 112 4.59 2.04 -8.47
N ALA A 113 3.94 2.05 -9.63
CA ALA A 113 2.50 2.28 -9.72
C ALA A 113 1.71 1.14 -9.04
N LEU A 114 2.15 -0.11 -9.16
CA LEU A 114 1.53 -1.25 -8.49
C LEU A 114 1.69 -1.16 -6.97
N LEU A 115 2.87 -0.83 -6.47
CA LEU A 115 3.08 -0.62 -5.03
C LEU A 115 2.22 0.52 -4.50
N ALA A 116 2.15 1.64 -5.23
CA ALA A 116 1.26 2.74 -4.88
C ALA A 116 -0.21 2.31 -4.89
N PHE A 117 -0.64 1.53 -5.88
CA PHE A 117 -2.00 1.01 -5.98
C PHE A 117 -2.35 0.08 -4.83
N ILE A 118 -1.46 -0.84 -4.44
CA ILE A 118 -1.66 -1.73 -3.30
C ILE A 118 -1.88 -0.91 -2.02
N VAL A 119 -1.06 0.11 -1.78
CA VAL A 119 -1.24 0.96 -0.59
C VAL A 119 -2.52 1.79 -0.68
N TRP A 120 -2.74 2.47 -1.81
CA TRP A 120 -3.85 3.41 -1.99
C TRP A 120 -5.22 2.71 -1.93
N SER A 121 -5.36 1.54 -2.57
CA SER A 121 -6.60 0.76 -2.58
C SER A 121 -7.05 0.26 -1.21
N HIS A 122 -6.15 0.21 -0.22
CA HIS A 122 -6.48 -0.15 1.16
C HIS A 122 -6.84 1.06 2.03
N LEU A 123 -6.75 2.27 1.48
CA LEU A 123 -7.17 3.48 2.18
C LEU A 123 -8.67 3.68 2.00
N THR A 124 -9.35 4.04 3.09
CA THR A 124 -10.76 4.41 3.04
C THR A 124 -10.91 5.93 3.04
N PRO A 125 -11.62 6.51 2.05
CA PRO A 125 -11.86 7.95 2.00
C PRO A 125 -12.78 8.38 3.16
N LYS A 126 -12.75 9.68 3.46
CA LYS A 126 -13.66 10.34 4.40
C LYS A 126 -15.10 10.16 3.90
N MET A 127 -15.96 9.62 4.76
CA MET A 127 -17.40 9.57 4.50
C MET A 127 -17.99 10.99 4.55
N PRO A 128 -19.00 11.30 3.71
CA PRO A 128 -19.74 12.56 3.82
C PRO A 128 -20.28 12.74 5.24
N SER A 129 -20.25 13.96 5.75
CA SER A 129 -20.98 14.28 6.98
C SER A 129 -22.50 14.32 6.72
N GLU A 130 -23.32 14.05 7.74
CA GLU A 130 -24.79 14.11 7.62
C GLU A 130 -25.26 15.50 7.11
N GLU A 131 -24.56 16.58 7.50
CA GLU A 131 -24.81 17.93 7.01
C GLU A 131 -24.55 18.07 5.50
N GLU A 132 -23.42 17.55 5.00
CA GLU A 132 -23.09 17.52 3.57
C GLU A 132 -24.10 16.67 2.76
N GLU A 133 -24.60 15.56 3.31
CA GLU A 133 -25.64 14.75 2.67
C GLU A 133 -26.99 15.48 2.64
N THR A 134 -27.34 16.17 3.72
CA THR A 134 -28.60 16.93 3.82
C THR A 134 -28.61 18.13 2.88
N GLU A 135 -27.49 18.84 2.76
CA GLU A 135 -27.32 19.93 1.81
C GLU A 135 -27.34 19.44 0.36
N ALA A 136 -26.67 18.33 0.05
CA ALA A 136 -26.69 17.73 -1.29
C ALA A 136 -28.11 17.29 -1.68
N ALA A 137 -28.87 16.68 -0.75
CA ALA A 137 -30.27 16.31 -0.97
C ALA A 137 -31.18 17.52 -1.15
N ALA A 138 -30.94 18.61 -0.42
CA ALA A 138 -31.68 19.87 -0.56
C ALA A 138 -31.37 20.59 -1.88
N GLN A 139 -30.13 20.58 -2.34
CA GLN A 139 -29.74 21.14 -3.64
C GLN A 139 -30.30 20.32 -4.81
N ALA A 140 -30.27 18.98 -4.71
CA ALA A 140 -30.88 18.11 -5.72
C ALA A 140 -32.38 18.34 -5.88
N LYS A 141 -33.10 18.65 -4.79
CA LYS A 141 -34.53 19.01 -4.84
C LYS A 141 -34.82 20.40 -5.40
N ARG A 142 -33.85 21.32 -5.43
CA ARG A 142 -34.01 22.69 -5.94
C ARG A 142 -33.66 22.82 -7.43
N GLY A 143 -32.93 21.85 -7.99
CA GLY A 143 -32.57 21.80 -9.41
C GLY A 143 -33.54 21.00 -10.29
N LEU A 144 -34.67 20.53 -9.73
CA LEU A 144 -35.80 19.89 -10.40
C LEU A 144 -37.02 20.81 -10.29
#